data_AF-A0A1Q6DUY1-F1
#
_entry.id   AF-A0A1Q6DUY1-F1
#
_cell.length_a   1.000
_cell.length_b   1.000
_cell.length_c   1.000
_cell.angle_alpha   90.00
_cell.angle_beta   90.00
_cell.angle_gamma   90.00
#
_symmetry.space_group_name_H-M   'P 1'
#
loop_
_entity.id
_entity.type
_entity.pdbx_description
1 polymer ?
#
loop_
_entity_poly.entity_id
_entity_poly.type
_entity_poly.pdbx_seq_one_letter_code
_entity_poly.pdbx_strand_id
1 'polypeptide(L)'
;MLVDESYTSKCNALADIEVGEKPSYRGRRIERGLYRTADGTLINADVNAALNIAKKGMSEINLELGVGGSGGVDTPRRIRKPFGLRCGSDKSLIQTSPEAPS
;
A
#
# COMPACT_ATOMS: atom_id res chain seq x y z
N MET A 1 21.11 -1.29 10.17
CA MET A 1 20.87 0.00 9.50
C MET A 1 19.37 0.21 9.48
N LEU A 2 18.89 1.37 9.93
CA LEU A 2 17.47 1.66 10.05
C LEU A 2 17.16 2.85 9.12
N VAL A 3 16.31 2.61 8.13
CA VAL A 3 15.92 3.62 7.12
C VAL A 3 14.66 4.32 7.59
N ASP A 4 14.68 5.65 7.59
CA ASP A 4 13.51 6.45 7.98
C ASP A 4 12.42 6.42 6.90
N GLU A 5 11.16 6.37 7.32
CA GLU A 5 10.00 6.25 6.44
C GLU A 5 9.43 7.59 5.96
N SER A 6 10.07 8.72 6.29
CA SER A 6 9.58 10.03 5.90
C SER A 6 9.47 10.15 4.38
N TYR A 7 8.37 10.77 3.93
CA TYR A 7 8.05 11.07 2.53
C TYR A 7 7.80 9.85 1.61
N THR A 8 7.99 8.62 2.11
CA THR A 8 7.81 7.35 1.34
C THR A 8 6.39 7.15 0.81
N SER A 9 5.38 7.69 1.51
CA SER A 9 3.98 7.62 1.08
C SER A 9 3.57 8.71 0.07
N LYS A 10 4.39 9.75 -0.10
CA LYS A 10 4.11 10.91 -0.96
C LYS A 10 4.91 10.89 -2.26
N CYS A 11 6.19 10.53 -2.19
CA CYS A 11 7.06 10.46 -3.37
C CYS A 11 6.55 9.43 -4.38
N ASN A 12 6.76 9.75 -5.66
CA ASN A 12 6.45 8.85 -6.75
C ASN A 12 7.62 7.87 -6.93
N ALA A 13 7.39 6.62 -6.55
CA ALA A 13 8.41 5.58 -6.63
C ALA A 13 8.88 5.28 -8.05
N LEU A 14 8.07 5.52 -9.07
CA LEU A 14 8.44 5.27 -10.47
C LEU A 14 9.23 6.43 -11.08
N ALA A 15 9.24 7.60 -10.43
CA ALA A 15 10.06 8.71 -10.89
C ALA A 15 11.53 8.48 -10.50
N ASP A 16 12.44 8.95 -11.34
CA ASP A 16 13.89 8.91 -11.10
C ASP A 16 14.33 10.10 -10.23
N ILE A 17 13.73 10.19 -9.04
CA ILE A 17 13.95 11.29 -8.09
C ILE A 17 14.19 10.70 -6.71
N GLU A 18 15.17 11.25 -5.98
CA GLU A 18 15.43 10.89 -4.60
C GLU A 18 14.23 11.12 -3.68
N VAL A 19 14.06 10.21 -2.71
CA VAL A 19 13.00 10.26 -1.70
C VAL A 19 13.39 11.25 -0.61
N GLY A 20 12.59 12.31 -0.46
CA GLY A 20 12.84 13.34 0.53
C GLY A 20 11.83 14.47 0.43
N GLU A 21 12.11 15.56 1.16
CA GLU A 21 11.28 16.75 1.08
C GLU A 21 11.37 17.39 -0.32
N LYS A 22 10.21 17.66 -0.92
CA LYS A 22 10.11 18.32 -2.23
C LYS A 22 9.13 19.49 -2.13
N PRO A 23 9.35 20.58 -2.90
CA PRO A 23 8.43 21.72 -2.95
C PRO A 23 7.05 21.32 -3.48
N SER A 24 6.99 20.31 -4.34
CA SER A 24 5.74 19.65 -4.74
C SER A 24 6.00 18.18 -5.05
N TYR A 25 5.02 17.33 -4.72
CA TYR A 25 5.09 15.89 -4.98
C TYR A 25 4.37 15.55 -6.29
N ARG A 26 5.06 14.80 -7.14
CA ARG A 26 4.61 14.37 -8.47
C ARG A 26 3.84 13.05 -8.42
N GLY A 27 2.77 13.02 -7.63
CA GLY A 27 1.90 11.87 -7.44
C GLY A 27 1.09 12.00 -6.15
N ARG A 28 0.02 11.22 -6.02
CA ARG A 28 -0.84 11.27 -4.84
C ARG A 28 -1.53 9.94 -4.56
N ARG A 29 -1.74 9.65 -3.28
CA ARG A 29 -2.62 8.57 -2.85
C ARG A 29 -4.07 8.95 -3.13
N ILE A 30 -4.82 8.09 -3.80
CA ILE A 30 -6.24 8.31 -4.09
C ILE A 30 -7.09 7.69 -2.98
N GLU A 31 -6.84 6.42 -2.68
CA GLU A 31 -7.55 5.65 -1.66
C GLU A 31 -6.63 4.61 -1.02
N ARG A 32 -7.15 3.81 -0.08
CA ARG A 32 -6.34 2.74 0.54
C ARG A 32 -6.01 1.69 -0.50
N GLY A 33 -4.72 1.40 -0.68
CA GLY A 33 -4.25 0.46 -1.68
C GLY A 33 -4.08 1.06 -3.08
N LEU A 34 -4.38 2.34 -3.32
CA LEU A 34 -4.24 2.95 -4.65
C LEU A 34 -3.48 4.29 -4.62
N TYR A 35 -2.41 4.37 -5.40
CA TYR A 35 -1.59 5.55 -5.60
C TYR A 35 -1.52 5.89 -7.09
N ARG A 36 -1.61 7.17 -7.42
CA ARG A 36 -1.51 7.68 -8.79
C ARG A 36 -0.20 8.45 -8.95
N THR A 37 0.63 8.03 -9.91
CA THR A 37 1.87 8.72 -10.28
C THR A 37 1.59 9.99 -11.09
N ALA A 38 2.60 10.83 -11.29
CA ALA A 38 2.47 12.05 -12.11
C ALA A 38 2.01 11.77 -13.54
N ASP A 39 2.49 10.69 -14.13
CA ASP A 39 2.14 10.30 -15.50
C ASP A 39 0.74 9.67 -15.60
N GLY A 40 0.05 9.53 -14.46
CA GLY A 40 -1.30 9.01 -14.36
C GLY A 40 -1.39 7.51 -14.11
N THR A 41 -0.27 6.80 -14.09
CA THR A 41 -0.20 5.37 -13.78
C THR A 41 -0.73 5.10 -12.37
N LEU A 42 -1.59 4.07 -12.27
CA LEU A 42 -2.10 3.60 -10.99
C LEU A 42 -1.26 2.43 -10.52
N ILE A 43 -0.72 2.54 -9.31
CA ILE A 43 0.03 1.50 -8.62
C ILE A 43 -0.53 1.29 -7.22
N ASN A 44 -0.23 0.16 -6.60
CA ASN A 44 -0.61 -0.05 -5.21
C ASN A 44 0.18 0.92 -4.31
N ALA A 45 -0.52 1.53 -3.36
CA ALA A 45 0.07 2.47 -2.41
C ALA A 45 1.18 1.83 -1.54
N ASP A 46 1.02 0.56 -1.16
CA ASP A 46 2.01 -0.16 -0.35
C ASP A 46 3.25 -0.50 -1.18
N VAL A 47 3.07 -0.81 -2.47
CA VAL A 47 4.19 -0.97 -3.43
C VAL A 47 4.94 0.35 -3.59
N ASN A 48 4.24 1.48 -3.73
CA ASN A 48 4.89 2.80 -3.79
C ASN A 48 5.75 3.05 -2.54
N ALA A 49 5.23 2.77 -1.35
CA ALA A 49 5.97 2.94 -0.10
C ALA A 49 7.19 2.02 -0.02
N ALA A 50 7.03 0.73 -0.32
CA ALA A 50 8.12 -0.24 -0.28
C ALA A 50 9.26 0.11 -1.26
N LEU A 51 8.90 0.52 -2.47
CA LEU A 51 9.88 0.99 -3.46
C LEU A 51 10.63 2.24 -2.98
N ASN A 52 9.95 3.19 -2.36
CA ASN A 52 10.61 4.39 -1.82
C ASN A 52 11.53 4.08 -0.64
N ILE A 53 11.16 3.14 0.25
CA ILE A 53 12.03 2.67 1.32
C ILE A 53 13.29 2.00 0.74
N ALA A 54 13.10 1.12 -0.25
CA ALA A 54 14.21 0.45 -0.92
C ALA A 54 15.16 1.46 -1.57
N LYS A 55 14.62 2.46 -2.30
CA LYS A 55 15.40 3.54 -2.92
C LYS A 55 16.23 4.32 -1.90
N LYS A 56 15.62 4.70 -0.77
CA LYS A 56 16.30 5.44 0.29
C LYS A 56 17.42 4.61 0.91
N GLY A 57 17.15 3.35 1.24
CA GLY A 57 18.18 2.43 1.74
C GLY A 57 19.33 2.20 0.75
N MET A 58 19.02 2.04 -0.55
CA MET A 58 20.02 1.89 -1.61
C MET A 58 20.89 3.13 -1.77
N SER A 59 20.31 4.33 -1.71
CA SER A 59 21.06 5.59 -1.76
C SER A 59 22.01 5.75 -0.57
N GLU A 60 21.61 5.30 0.63
CA GLU A 60 22.47 5.38 1.82
C GLU A 60 23.70 4.43 1.74
N ILE A 61 23.63 3.37 0.93
CA ILE A 61 24.71 2.39 0.75
C ILE A 61 25.42 2.49 -0.61
N ASN A 62 25.11 3.51 -1.42
CA ASN A 62 25.64 3.72 -2.79
C ASN A 62 25.51 2.48 -3.70
N LEU A 63 24.39 1.76 -3.59
CA LEU A 63 24.14 0.56 -4.39
C LEU A 63 23.17 0.86 -5.53
N GLU A 64 23.61 0.62 -6.76
CA GLU A 64 22.77 0.74 -7.95
C GLU A 64 22.22 -0.64 -8.33
N LEU A 65 21.05 -0.98 -7.79
CA LEU A 65 20.33 -2.22 -8.10
C LEU A 65 18.98 -1.90 -8.71
N GLY A 66 18.68 -2.47 -9.88
CA GLY A 66 17.38 -2.32 -10.52
C GLY A 66 16.28 -3.00 -9.69
N VAL A 67 15.24 -2.25 -9.31
CA VAL A 67 14.07 -2.81 -8.63
C VAL A 67 13.02 -3.18 -9.67
N GLY A 68 12.87 -4.49 -9.93
CA GLY A 68 11.85 -5.05 -10.78
C GLY A 68 10.83 -5.87 -9.99
N GLY A 69 9.59 -5.95 -10.47
CA GLY A 69 8.55 -6.77 -9.86
C GLY A 69 7.61 -7.35 -10.92
N SER A 70 7.14 -8.57 -10.69
CA SER A 70 6.08 -9.20 -11.49
C SER A 70 5.08 -9.84 -10.53
N GLY A 71 3.81 -9.46 -10.63
CA GLY A 71 2.76 -9.96 -9.75
C GLY A 71 1.64 -8.96 -9.50
N GLY A 72 0.46 -9.49 -9.16
CA GLY A 72 -0.66 -8.70 -8.67
C GLY A 72 -0.55 -8.50 -7.16
N VAL A 73 -1.00 -7.35 -6.67
CA VAL A 73 -1.06 -7.03 -5.24
C VAL A 73 -2.51 -6.93 -4.82
N ASP A 74 -2.86 -7.61 -3.74
CA ASP A 74 -4.21 -7.56 -3.21
C ASP A 74 -4.50 -6.18 -2.59
N THR A 75 -5.74 -5.72 -2.73
CA THR A 75 -6.19 -4.46 -2.13
C THR A 75 -7.15 -4.79 -0.99
N PRO A 76 -6.80 -4.45 0.27
CA PRO A 76 -7.60 -4.89 1.40
C PRO A 76 -8.99 -4.24 1.35
N ARG A 77 -10.03 -5.06 1.19
CA ARG A 77 -11.42 -4.60 1.33
C ARG A 77 -11.72 -4.26 2.78
N ARG A 78 -12.10 -3.01 3.05
CA ARG A 78 -12.54 -2.59 4.38
C ARG A 78 -13.91 -3.20 4.68
N ILE A 79 -13.95 -4.19 5.56
CA ILE A 79 -15.20 -4.71 6.13
C ILE A 79 -15.75 -3.66 7.09
N ARG A 80 -16.89 -3.06 6.75
CA ARG A 80 -17.68 -2.25 7.68
C ARG A 80 -18.65 -3.20 8.39
N LYS A 81 -18.53 -3.34 9.71
CA LYS A 81 -19.63 -3.94 10.47
C LYS A 81 -20.87 -3.06 10.27
N PRO A 82 -22.07 -3.61 10.07
CA PRO A 82 -23.28 -2.82 9.98
C PRO A 82 -23.38 -1.93 11.22
N PHE A 83 -23.76 -0.67 10.98
CA PHE A 83 -23.87 0.38 11.98
C PHE A 83 -24.84 -0.09 13.08
N GLY A 84 -24.31 -0.55 14.23
CA GLY A 84 -25.17 -1.03 15.33
C GLY A 84 -24.63 -2.09 16.30
N LEU A 85 -23.47 -2.71 16.12
CA LEU A 85 -22.90 -3.57 17.17
C LEU A 85 -22.31 -2.73 18.31
N ARG A 86 -23.15 -2.35 19.26
CA ARG A 86 -22.69 -2.06 20.62
C ARG A 86 -22.06 -3.34 21.16
N CYS A 87 -20.84 -3.23 21.65
CA CYS A 87 -20.22 -4.26 22.45
C CYS A 87 -21.13 -4.53 23.66
N GLY A 88 -21.71 -5.73 23.74
CA GLY A 88 -22.59 -6.12 24.83
C GLY A 88 -23.24 -7.49 24.60
N SER A 89 -22.80 -8.46 25.41
CA SER A 89 -23.36 -9.79 25.69
C SER A 89 -23.38 -10.84 24.57
N ASP A 90 -22.82 -11.99 24.93
CA ASP A 90 -22.84 -13.28 24.24
C ASP A 90 -24.23 -13.65 23.69
N LYS A 91 -24.25 -14.18 22.46
CA LYS A 91 -24.79 -15.51 22.07
C LYS A 91 -25.08 -15.61 20.56
N SER A 92 -24.94 -16.85 20.07
CA SER A 92 -25.46 -17.46 18.83
C SER A 92 -24.68 -17.34 17.51
N LEU A 93 -23.86 -18.37 17.28
CA LEU A 93 -23.93 -19.29 16.13
C LEU A 93 -24.91 -18.89 15.00
N ILE A 94 -24.41 -18.80 13.77
CA ILE A 94 -25.16 -19.26 12.60
C ILE A 94 -24.24 -20.18 11.79
N GLN A 95 -24.46 -21.49 11.98
CA GLN A 95 -24.13 -22.54 11.04
C GLN A 95 -24.77 -22.23 9.68
N THR A 96 -24.01 -22.34 8.59
CA THR A 96 -24.60 -22.69 7.30
C THR A 96 -23.77 -23.81 6.69
N SER A 97 -24.38 -24.98 6.62
CA SER A 97 -23.87 -26.18 5.97
C SER A 97 -23.78 -25.95 4.45
N PRO A 98 -22.79 -26.51 3.74
CA PRO A 98 -22.89 -26.68 2.29
C PRO A 98 -23.57 -28.02 1.99
N GLU A 99 -24.76 -27.96 1.40
CA GLU A 99 -25.36 -29.09 0.66
C GLU A 99 -24.54 -29.30 -0.63
N ALA A 100 -23.99 -30.50 -0.81
CA ALA A 100 -23.33 -30.89 -2.05
C ALA A 100 -24.35 -31.51 -3.01
N PRO A 101 -24.28 -31.24 -4.33
CA PRO A 101 -25.32 -31.64 -5.27
C PRO A 101 -25.21 -33.11 -5.73
N SER A 102 -26.41 -33.71 -5.84
CA SER A 102 -26.84 -34.94 -6.56
C SER A 102 -26.24 -36.28 -6.11
#